data_AF-A0A8T0YPT6-F1
#
_entry.id   AF-A0A8T0YPT6-F1
#
_cell.length_a   1.000
_cell.length_b   1.000
_cell.length_c   1.000
_cell.angle_alpha   90.00
_cell.angle_beta   90.00
_cell.angle_gamma   90.00
#
_symmetry.space_group_name_H-M   'P 1'
#
loop_
_entity.id
_entity.type
_entity.pdbx_description
1 polymer ?
#
loop_
_entity_poly.entity_id
_entity_poly.type
_entity_poly.pdbx_seq_one_letter_code
_entity_poly.pdbx_strand_id
1 'polypeptide(L)'
;MFGRGFVDPRGDMMESYGVMLLANNITSSAGVVECSNMKKLSYLMTLRRRSDASGIIQSSDCGVCHRSLSKLGSLLQSPSGCPVCRRVTCSKCSVQKKLTIQASTEITQKNFTFCLPCVIEAKELSAWEVATACLRSS
;
A
#
# COMPACT_ATOMS: atom_id res chain seq x y z
N MET A 1 2.68 -15.53 7.78
CA MET A 1 1.67 -16.46 7.24
C MET A 1 1.94 -17.81 7.88
N PHE A 2 0.94 -18.44 8.48
CA PHE A 2 1.05 -19.81 8.97
C PHE A 2 0.31 -20.71 7.99
N GLY A 3 0.97 -21.76 7.52
CA GLY A 3 0.39 -22.70 6.56
C GLY A 3 0.96 -24.09 6.81
N ARG A 4 0.13 -25.11 6.61
CA ARG A 4 0.53 -26.52 6.59
C ARG A 4 0.12 -27.08 5.23
N GLY A 5 0.98 -27.90 4.64
CA GLY A 5 0.71 -28.59 3.41
C GLY A 5 1.43 -29.92 3.37
N PHE A 6 1.06 -30.74 2.38
CA PHE A 6 1.72 -31.99 2.06
C PHE A 6 2.19 -31.89 0.61
N VAL A 7 3.30 -32.55 0.30
CA VAL A 7 3.85 -32.61 -1.05
C VAL A 7 4.13 -34.06 -1.39
N ASP A 8 3.57 -34.53 -2.50
CA ASP A 8 3.95 -35.78 -3.15
C ASP A 8 4.61 -35.36 -4.47
N PRO A 9 5.95 -35.26 -4.50
CA PRO A 9 6.65 -34.76 -5.67
C PRO A 9 6.51 -35.69 -6.90
N ARG A 10 6.21 -36.98 -6.70
CA ARG A 10 6.21 -38.05 -7.70
C ARG A 10 7.50 -38.10 -8.55
N GLY A 11 7.69 -39.18 -9.31
CA GLY A 11 8.89 -39.35 -10.13
C GLY A 11 10.19 -39.32 -9.31
N ASP A 12 11.27 -38.77 -9.89
CA ASP A 12 12.62 -38.83 -9.32
C ASP A 12 12.99 -37.63 -8.42
N MET A 13 12.03 -36.75 -8.09
CA MET A 13 12.32 -35.60 -7.23
C MET A 13 12.42 -36.02 -5.76
N MET A 14 13.52 -35.65 -5.11
CA MET A 14 13.72 -35.89 -3.68
C MET A 14 12.65 -35.19 -2.83
N GLU A 15 12.08 -35.92 -1.86
CA GLU A 15 11.05 -35.40 -0.95
C GLU A 15 11.48 -34.14 -0.21
N SER A 16 12.73 -34.10 0.27
CA SER A 16 13.31 -32.93 0.95
C SER A 16 13.31 -31.69 0.08
N TYR A 17 13.60 -31.85 -1.22
CA TYR A 17 13.56 -30.78 -2.20
C TYR A 17 12.12 -30.32 -2.47
N GLY A 18 11.17 -31.26 -2.58
CA GLY A 18 9.74 -30.95 -2.70
C GLY A 18 9.20 -30.14 -1.52
N VAL A 19 9.58 -30.50 -0.30
CA VAL A 19 9.19 -29.76 0.93
C VAL A 19 9.80 -28.36 0.93
N MET A 20 11.08 -28.23 0.57
CA MET A 20 11.76 -26.94 0.47
C MET A 20 11.10 -26.02 -0.57
N LEU A 21 10.74 -26.56 -1.75
CA LEU A 21 10.02 -25.82 -2.79
C LEU A 21 8.66 -25.33 -2.28
N LEU A 22 7.88 -26.19 -1.63
CA LEU A 22 6.59 -25.82 -1.05
C LEU A 22 6.76 -24.68 -0.04
N ALA A 23 7.73 -24.79 0.87
CA ALA A 23 8.01 -23.77 1.87
C ALA A 23 8.40 -22.42 1.24
N ASN A 24 9.24 -22.46 0.19
CA ASN A 24 9.66 -21.26 -0.53
C ASN A 24 8.48 -20.60 -1.28
N ASN A 25 7.65 -21.39 -1.93
CA ASN A 25 6.48 -20.88 -2.67
C ASN A 25 5.43 -20.26 -1.75
N ILE A 26 5.17 -20.88 -0.59
CA ILE A 26 4.26 -20.31 0.41
C ILE A 26 4.85 -18.99 0.94
N THR A 27 6.14 -18.96 1.25
CA THR A 27 6.79 -17.75 1.77
C THR A 27 6.79 -16.62 0.74
N SER A 28 7.07 -16.92 -0.54
CA SER A 28 7.08 -15.93 -1.61
C SER A 28 5.70 -15.33 -1.87
N SER A 29 4.62 -16.11 -1.69
CA SER A 29 3.24 -15.63 -1.86
C SER A 29 2.91 -14.43 -0.95
N ALA A 30 3.49 -14.37 0.27
CA ALA A 30 3.30 -13.23 1.16
C ALA A 30 3.88 -11.94 0.59
N GLY A 31 5.07 -12.02 -0.04
CA GLY A 31 5.69 -10.90 -0.73
C GLY A 31 4.89 -10.42 -1.94
N VAL A 32 4.28 -11.36 -2.68
CA VAL A 32 3.38 -11.04 -3.81
C VAL A 32 2.14 -10.28 -3.32
N VAL A 33 1.52 -10.72 -2.21
CA VAL A 33 0.36 -10.04 -1.62
C VAL A 33 0.73 -8.64 -1.12
N GLU A 34 1.88 -8.49 -0.46
CA GLU A 34 2.34 -7.16 -0.01
C GLU A 34 2.60 -6.22 -1.18
N CYS A 35 3.29 -6.70 -2.23
CA CYS A 35 3.52 -5.96 -3.46
C CYS A 35 2.20 -5.54 -4.12
N SER A 36 1.22 -6.45 -4.19
CA SER A 36 -0.13 -6.16 -4.70
C SER A 36 -0.78 -5.03 -3.91
N ASN A 37 -0.76 -5.10 -2.58
CA ASN A 37 -1.33 -4.04 -1.72
C ASN A 37 -0.65 -2.68 -1.93
N MET A 38 0.68 -2.64 -2.11
CA MET A 38 1.39 -1.39 -2.40
C MET A 38 1.03 -0.83 -3.78
N LYS A 39 0.88 -1.69 -4.80
CA LYS A 39 0.42 -1.28 -6.14
C LYS A 39 -1.01 -0.76 -6.12
N LYS A 40 -1.94 -1.43 -5.43
CA LYS A 40 -3.32 -0.96 -5.25
C LYS A 40 -3.38 0.40 -4.57
N LEU A 41 -2.56 0.62 -3.55
CA LEU A 41 -2.47 1.91 -2.85
C LEU A 41 -1.91 3.02 -3.75
N SER A 42 -0.87 2.71 -4.54
CA SER A 42 -0.32 3.64 -5.55
C SER A 42 -1.32 3.98 -6.65
N TYR A 43 -2.06 2.98 -7.12
CA TYR A 43 -3.14 3.14 -8.09
C TYR A 43 -4.25 4.04 -7.55
N LEU A 44 -4.75 3.77 -6.34
CA LEU A 44 -5.80 4.58 -5.70
C LEU A 44 -5.37 6.03 -5.51
N MET A 45 -4.11 6.25 -5.09
CA MET A 45 -3.52 7.59 -5.01
C MET A 45 -3.50 8.30 -6.36
N THR A 46 -3.17 7.60 -7.45
CA THR A 46 -3.10 8.17 -8.80
C THR A 46 -4.50 8.47 -9.35
N LEU A 47 -5.46 7.57 -9.11
CA LEU A 47 -6.85 7.72 -9.53
C LEU A 47 -7.47 8.99 -8.92
N ARG A 48 -7.33 9.18 -7.60
CA ARG A 48 -7.89 10.36 -6.93
C ARG A 48 -7.13 11.66 -7.21
N ARG A 49 -5.83 11.61 -7.52
CA ARG A 49 -5.09 12.78 -8.02
C ARG A 49 -5.67 13.33 -9.31
N ARG A 50 -6.15 12.47 -10.22
CA ARG A 50 -6.74 12.91 -11.50
C ARG A 50 -8.08 13.60 -11.30
N SER A 51 -8.82 13.20 -10.27
CA SER A 51 -10.16 13.72 -9.96
C SER A 51 -10.16 15.01 -9.15
N ASP A 52 -9.05 15.37 -8.49
CA ASP A 52 -9.00 16.53 -7.59
C ASP A 52 -7.64 17.25 -7.65
N ALA A 53 -7.65 18.46 -8.19
CA ALA A 53 -6.49 19.37 -8.24
C ALA A 53 -6.25 20.10 -6.92
N SER A 54 -7.13 19.94 -5.93
CA SER A 54 -7.05 20.62 -4.64
C SER A 54 -5.89 20.09 -3.79
N GLY A 55 -5.27 21.01 -3.03
CA GLY A 55 -4.21 20.70 -2.08
C GLY A 55 -4.69 19.90 -0.86
N ILE A 56 -3.86 19.83 0.18
CA ILE A 56 -4.25 19.22 1.47
C ILE A 56 -5.36 20.05 2.12
N ILE A 57 -6.42 19.39 2.58
CA ILE A 57 -7.51 20.03 3.33
C ILE A 57 -7.01 20.34 4.73
N GLN A 58 -6.76 21.62 5.01
CA GLN A 58 -6.33 22.08 6.32
C GLN A 58 -7.48 21.93 7.33
N SER A 59 -7.18 21.36 8.49
CA SER A 59 -8.14 21.13 9.58
C SER A 59 -7.38 21.07 10.90
N SER A 60 -7.97 21.61 11.97
CA SER A 60 -7.47 21.43 13.34
C SER A 60 -7.81 20.07 13.92
N ASP A 61 -8.68 19.30 13.26
CA ASP A 61 -9.16 18.00 13.73
C ASP A 61 -8.77 16.88 12.76
N CYS A 62 -8.54 15.69 13.31
CA CYS A 62 -8.22 14.50 12.52
C CYS A 62 -9.38 14.13 11.60
N GLY A 63 -9.14 14.03 10.29
CA GLY A 63 -10.17 13.65 9.31
C GLY A 63 -10.62 12.17 9.33
N VAL A 64 -10.33 11.45 10.42
CA VAL A 64 -10.75 10.05 10.65
C VAL A 64 -11.45 9.92 12.00
N CYS A 65 -10.79 10.32 13.10
CA CYS A 65 -11.35 10.19 14.45
C CYS A 65 -11.91 11.50 15.03
N HIS A 66 -11.83 12.61 14.28
CA HIS A 66 -12.34 13.94 14.66
C HIS A 66 -11.78 14.54 15.96
N ARG A 67 -10.72 13.94 16.52
CA ARG A 67 -10.01 14.51 17.66
C ARG A 67 -9.13 15.67 17.22
N SER A 68 -9.05 16.69 18.08
CA SER A 68 -8.18 17.83 17.85
C SER A 68 -6.71 17.41 17.70
N LEU A 69 -6.06 17.97 16.70
CA LEU A 69 -4.64 17.80 16.41
C LEU A 69 -3.87 18.87 17.18
N SER A 70 -2.98 18.42 18.07
CA SER A 70 -2.11 19.30 18.84
C SER A 70 -1.21 20.12 17.90
N LYS A 71 -1.34 21.45 17.96
CA LYS A 71 -0.64 22.44 17.10
C LYS A 71 0.89 22.47 17.25
N LEU A 72 1.44 21.78 18.24
CA LEU A 72 2.86 21.89 18.62
C LEU A 72 3.82 21.27 17.57
N GLY A 73 3.33 20.39 16.69
CA GLY A 73 4.14 19.76 15.63
C GLY A 73 4.04 20.42 14.25
N SER A 74 3.16 21.41 14.04
CA SER A 74 2.84 21.95 12.71
C SER A 74 3.64 23.19 12.30
N LEU A 75 4.57 23.67 13.12
CA LEU A 75 5.30 24.92 12.87
C LEU A 75 6.53 24.76 11.95
N LEU A 76 6.98 23.53 11.69
CA LEU A 76 8.21 23.25 10.94
C LEU A 76 8.00 22.40 9.68
N GLN A 77 6.80 21.85 9.46
CA GLN A 77 6.50 20.99 8.31
C GLN A 77 5.11 21.29 7.78
N SER A 78 5.00 21.48 6.47
CA SER A 78 3.70 21.54 5.77
C SER A 78 2.86 20.33 6.20
N PRO A 79 1.58 20.50 6.56
CA PRO A 79 0.75 19.39 7.00
C PRO A 79 0.69 18.33 5.89
N SER A 80 1.36 17.20 6.12
CA SER A 80 1.31 16.06 5.20
C SER A 80 -0.01 15.33 5.45
N GLY A 81 -1.02 15.65 4.64
CA GLY A 81 -2.28 14.91 4.64
C GLY A 81 -2.16 13.59 3.88
N CYS A 82 -3.15 12.72 4.04
CA CYS A 82 -3.22 11.47 3.30
C CYS A 82 -3.20 11.75 1.77
N PRO A 83 -2.28 11.14 0.98
CA PRO A 83 -2.19 11.39 -0.46
C PRO A 83 -3.43 10.98 -1.28
N VAL A 84 -4.32 10.17 -0.69
CA VAL A 84 -5.54 9.66 -1.34
C VAL A 84 -6.72 10.59 -1.06
N CYS A 85 -7.03 10.86 0.20
CA CYS A 85 -8.22 11.64 0.60
C CYS A 85 -7.91 13.07 1.03
N ARG A 86 -6.64 13.50 1.03
CA ARG A 86 -6.15 14.86 1.32
C ARG A 86 -6.43 15.40 2.73
N ARG A 87 -7.01 14.59 3.62
CA ARG A 87 -7.26 14.98 5.02
C ARG A 87 -6.01 14.83 5.89
N VAL A 88 -5.84 15.73 6.86
CA VAL A 88 -4.85 15.59 7.93
C VAL A 88 -5.31 14.55 8.95
N THR A 89 -4.39 13.73 9.45
CA THR A 89 -4.70 12.63 10.38
C THR A 89 -3.72 12.56 11.53
N CYS A 90 -4.19 12.17 12.73
CA CYS A 90 -3.30 11.86 13.84
C CYS A 90 -2.52 10.56 13.59
N SER A 91 -1.43 10.34 14.33
CA SER A 91 -0.56 9.16 14.20
C SER A 91 -1.26 7.82 14.46
N LYS A 92 -2.33 7.80 15.27
CA LYS A 92 -3.13 6.59 15.53
C LYS A 92 -4.03 6.22 14.36
N CYS A 93 -4.39 7.19 13.52
CA CYS A 93 -5.27 6.99 12.37
C CYS A 93 -4.49 6.91 11.05
N SER A 94 -3.16 6.87 11.11
CA SER A 94 -2.30 6.85 9.93
C SER A 94 -1.21 5.79 10.02
N VAL A 95 -0.67 5.44 8.86
CA VAL A 95 0.42 4.48 8.72
C VAL A 95 1.34 4.94 7.59
N GLN A 96 2.64 4.84 7.82
CA GLN A 96 3.63 5.10 6.78
C GLN A 96 3.78 3.87 5.89
N LYS A 97 3.79 4.07 4.57
CA LYS A 97 4.05 3.06 3.56
C LYS A 97 5.10 3.55 2.58
N LYS A 98 6.03 2.65 2.23
CA LYS A 98 7.04 2.90 1.22
C LYS A 98 6.50 2.43 -0.13
N LEU A 99 6.32 3.35 -1.06
CA LEU A 99 5.85 3.05 -2.40
C LEU A 99 6.97 3.22 -3.41
N THR A 100 7.03 2.30 -4.37
CA THR A 100 7.85 2.45 -5.57
C THR A 100 7.13 3.39 -6.55
N ILE A 101 7.79 4.48 -6.92
CA ILE A 101 7.31 5.49 -7.85
C ILE A 101 8.20 5.46 -9.08
N GLN A 102 7.60 5.23 -10.24
CA GLN A 102 8.27 5.37 -11.52
C GLN A 102 8.11 6.82 -12.00
N ALA A 103 9.21 7.57 -12.02
CA ALA A 103 9.35 8.80 -12.77
C ALA A 103 9.94 8.46 -14.16
N SER A 104 9.81 9.38 -15.12
CA SER A 104 10.15 9.24 -16.55
C SER A 104 11.37 8.36 -16.88
N THR A 105 12.44 8.43 -16.08
CA THR A 105 13.67 7.63 -16.28
C THR A 105 14.16 6.93 -15.02
N GLU A 106 13.49 7.11 -13.87
CA GLU A 106 13.99 6.67 -12.56
C GLU A 106 12.91 5.97 -11.74
N ILE A 107 13.26 4.83 -11.17
CA ILE A 107 12.44 4.12 -10.20
C ILE A 107 12.96 4.47 -8.81
N THR A 108 12.15 5.23 -8.05
CA THR A 108 12.51 5.66 -6.70
C THR A 108 11.53 5.11 -5.67
N GLN A 109 11.98 4.91 -4.43
CA GLN A 109 11.10 4.56 -3.32
C GLN A 109 10.85 5.79 -2.45
N LYS A 110 9.58 6.10 -2.19
CA LYS A 110 9.19 7.24 -1.35
C LYS A 110 8.28 6.78 -0.20
N ASN A 111 8.50 7.37 0.97
CA ASN A 111 7.63 7.16 2.12
C ASN A 111 6.43 8.11 2.04
N PHE A 112 5.24 7.57 2.26
CA PHE A 112 3.98 8.29 2.30
C PHE A 112 3.22 7.91 3.56
N THR A 113 2.51 8.88 4.15
CA THR A 113 1.63 8.65 5.30
C THR A 113 0.18 8.58 4.82
N PHE A 114 -0.45 7.42 4.95
CA PHE A 114 -1.85 7.21 4.56
C PHE A 114 -2.74 7.11 5.79
N CYS A 115 -3.99 7.54 5.68
CA CYS A 115 -4.97 7.22 6.71
C CYS A 115 -5.39 5.75 6.62
N LEU A 116 -5.76 5.16 7.76
CA LEU A 116 -6.18 3.75 7.80
C LEU A 116 -7.35 3.44 6.85
N PRO A 117 -8.41 4.27 6.74
CA PRO A 117 -9.51 4.01 5.81
C PRO A 117 -9.07 3.87 4.35
N CYS A 118 -8.18 4.74 3.85
CA CYS A 118 -7.69 4.64 2.47
C CYS A 118 -6.77 3.42 2.26
N VAL A 119 -6.07 2.96 3.28
CA VAL A 119 -5.29 1.71 3.20
C VAL A 119 -6.21 0.50 3.14
N ILE A 120 -7.32 0.52 3.88
CA ILE A 120 -8.33 -0.54 3.86
C ILE A 120 -9.02 -0.58 2.50
N GLU A 121 -9.51 0.57 2.01
CA GLU A 121 -10.10 0.72 0.68
C GLU A 121 -9.17 0.20 -0.42
N ALA A 122 -7.88 0.58 -0.37
CA ALA A 122 -6.92 0.10 -1.34
C ALA A 122 -6.75 -1.43 -1.30
N LYS A 123 -6.82 -2.07 -0.13
CA LYS A 123 -6.70 -3.53 -0.01
C LYS A 123 -7.91 -4.26 -0.61
N GLU A 124 -9.09 -3.66 -0.55
CA GLU A 124 -10.35 -4.19 -1.07
C GLU A 124 -10.45 -4.13 -2.59
N LEU A 125 -9.66 -3.29 -3.27
CA LEU A 125 -9.61 -3.25 -4.74
C LEU A 125 -9.20 -4.61 -5.33
N SER A 126 -9.75 -4.97 -6.49
CA SER A 126 -9.31 -6.18 -7.22
C SER A 126 -7.88 -6.03 -7.71
N ALA A 127 -7.02 -7.00 -7.38
CA ALA A 127 -5.64 -7.00 -7.87
C ALA A 127 -5.57 -7.11 -9.40
N TRP A 128 -6.50 -7.87 -9.99
CA TRP A 128 -6.60 -8.06 -11.43
C TRP A 128 -6.98 -6.75 -12.12
N GLU A 129 -8.05 -6.09 -11.69
CA GLU A 129 -8.53 -4.85 -12.30
C GLU A 129 -7.48 -3.74 -12.22
N VAL A 130 -6.82 -3.60 -11.07
CA VAL A 130 -5.72 -2.64 -10.90
C VAL A 130 -4.57 -2.94 -11.86
N ALA A 131 -4.15 -4.22 -11.97
CA ALA A 131 -3.07 -4.60 -12.87
C ALA A 131 -3.43 -4.30 -14.34
N THR A 132 -4.64 -4.66 -14.77
CA THR A 132 -5.12 -4.38 -16.13
C THR A 132 -5.23 -2.88 -16.40
N ALA A 133 -5.70 -2.09 -15.42
CA ALA A 133 -5.78 -0.64 -15.55
C ALA A 133 -4.40 0.00 -15.71
N CYS A 134 -3.39 -0.45 -14.95
CA CYS A 134 -2.02 0.05 -15.05
C CYS A 134 -1.38 -0.21 -16.43
N LEU A 135 -1.64 -1.38 -17.03
CA LEU A 135 -1.14 -1.70 -18.38
C LEU A 135 -1.68 -0.74 -19.45
N ARG A 136 -2.95 -0.32 -19.32
CA ARG A 136 -3.57 0.62 -20.27
C ARG A 136 -3.06 2.06 -20.12
N SER A 137 -2.44 2.38 -19.00
CA SER A 137 -1.96 3.72 -18.67
C SER A 137 -0.44 3.90 -18.84
N SER A 138 0.26 2.85 -19.30
CA SER A 138 1.71 2.81 -19.50
C SER A 138 2.07 3.15 -20.95
#